data_AF-A0A966E5Z3-F1
#
_entry.id   AF-A0A966E5Z3-F1
#
_cell.length_a   1.000
_cell.length_b   1.000
_cell.length_c   1.000
_cell.angle_alpha   90.00
_cell.angle_beta   90.00
_cell.angle_gamma   90.00
#
_symmetry.space_group_name_H-M   'P 1'
#
loop_
_entity.id
_entity.type
_entity.pdbx_description
1 polymer ?
#
loop_
_entity_poly.entity_id
_entity_poly.type
_entity_poly.pdbx_seq_one_letter_code
_entity_poly.pdbx_strand_id
1 'polypeptide(L)'
;MRLFESSTYDGIPYEELAEIKNLRKTTPGLYAEQDAVDHIFSEADETTGFGNLPLIVLSAGRLPGGLPAEITAEVLSRFLRVREELQTDLVALSIKSEQRTCADAGHYIHYARPDAVIQAILDVLAATRESGR
;
A
#
# COMPACT_ATOMS: atom_id res chain seq x y z
N MET A 1 -36.89 -37.00 9.86
CA MET A 1 -36.06 -35.78 9.96
C MET A 1 -34.60 -36.19 10.00
N ARG A 2 -33.88 -36.13 8.88
CA ARG A 2 -32.42 -36.29 8.83
C ARG A 2 -31.85 -35.34 7.77
N LEU A 3 -31.36 -34.22 8.29
CA LEU A 3 -30.15 -33.46 7.98
C LEU A 3 -29.70 -33.33 6.52
N PHE A 4 -29.62 -32.06 6.12
CA PHE A 4 -29.18 -31.50 4.85
C PHE A 4 -27.69 -31.75 4.55
N GLU A 5 -27.46 -32.09 3.28
CA GLU A 5 -26.42 -31.62 2.34
C GLU A 5 -24.93 -31.63 2.72
N SER A 6 -24.17 -32.38 1.92
CA SER A 6 -22.71 -32.43 1.93
C SER A 6 -22.11 -31.07 1.56
N SER A 7 -21.23 -30.55 2.42
CA SER A 7 -20.51 -29.27 2.30
C SER A 7 -19.36 -29.26 1.27
N THR A 8 -19.42 -30.13 0.25
CA THR A 8 -18.35 -30.31 -0.73
C THR A 8 -18.92 -30.51 -2.14
N TYR A 9 -18.23 -29.98 -3.15
CA TYR A 9 -18.46 -30.32 -4.55
C TYR A 9 -17.21 -31.02 -5.08
N ASP A 10 -17.38 -32.25 -5.60
CA ASP A 10 -16.30 -33.08 -6.15
C ASP A 10 -15.10 -33.27 -5.19
N GLY A 11 -15.40 -33.44 -3.89
CA GLY A 11 -14.39 -33.64 -2.85
C GLY A 11 -13.68 -32.37 -2.36
N ILE A 12 -13.99 -31.21 -2.95
CA ILE A 12 -13.42 -29.92 -2.53
C ILE A 12 -14.44 -29.17 -1.65
N PRO A 13 -14.05 -28.69 -0.46
CA PRO A 13 -14.88 -27.81 0.37
C PRO A 13 -15.29 -26.54 -0.38
N TYR A 14 -16.53 -26.08 -0.19
CA TYR A 14 -17.04 -24.90 -0.90
C TYR A 14 -16.25 -23.61 -0.60
N GLU A 15 -15.60 -23.49 0.55
CA GLU A 15 -14.69 -22.37 0.86
C GLU A 15 -13.44 -22.34 -0.05
N GLU A 16 -12.81 -23.48 -0.31
CA GLU A 16 -11.66 -23.58 -1.23
C GLU A 16 -12.05 -23.27 -2.68
N LEU A 17 -13.29 -23.61 -3.08
CA LEU A 17 -13.77 -23.30 -4.43
C LEU A 17 -13.87 -21.80 -4.69
N ALA A 18 -14.17 -20.98 -3.67
CA ALA A 18 -14.20 -19.52 -3.79
C ALA A 18 -12.79 -18.94 -3.97
N GLU A 19 -11.80 -19.46 -3.24
CA GLU A 19 -10.39 -19.08 -3.38
C GLU A 19 -9.82 -19.45 -4.74
N ILE A 20 -10.08 -20.68 -5.23
CA ILE A 20 -9.67 -21.15 -6.55
C ILE A 20 -10.30 -20.30 -7.68
N LYS A 21 -11.58 -19.94 -7.55
CA LYS A 21 -12.28 -19.08 -8.53
C LYS A 21 -11.69 -17.67 -8.61
N ASN A 22 -11.25 -17.13 -7.48
CA ASN A 22 -10.63 -15.80 -7.40
C ASN A 22 -9.20 -15.82 -7.92
N LEU A 23 -8.42 -16.87 -7.58
CA LEU A 23 -7.06 -17.06 -8.09
C LEU A 23 -7.02 -17.04 -9.63
N ARG A 24 -7.95 -17.75 -10.29
CA ARG A 24 -7.99 -17.83 -11.77
C ARG A 24 -8.23 -16.48 -12.44
N LYS A 25 -8.91 -15.53 -11.77
CA LYS A 25 -9.20 -14.20 -12.31
C LYS A 25 -8.05 -13.22 -12.10
N THR A 26 -7.29 -13.37 -11.02
CA THR A 26 -6.18 -12.47 -10.67
C THR A 26 -4.85 -12.92 -11.27
N THR A 27 -4.69 -14.20 -11.59
CA THR A 27 -3.44 -14.79 -12.12
C THR A 27 -2.91 -14.07 -13.38
N PRO A 28 -3.73 -13.75 -14.41
CA PRO A 28 -3.22 -13.02 -15.57
C PRO A 28 -2.77 -11.60 -15.24
N GLY A 29 -3.45 -10.92 -14.32
CA GLY A 29 -3.08 -9.57 -13.87
C GLY A 29 -1.75 -9.58 -13.11
N LEU A 30 -1.54 -10.58 -12.24
CA LEU A 30 -0.28 -10.73 -11.50
C LEU A 30 0.92 -10.95 -12.43
N TYR A 31 0.78 -11.79 -13.46
CA TYR A 31 1.85 -11.98 -14.44
C TYR A 31 2.10 -10.73 -15.28
N ALA A 32 1.03 -10.04 -15.71
CA ALA A 32 1.17 -8.77 -16.43
C ALA A 32 1.87 -7.70 -15.58
N GLU A 33 1.57 -7.62 -14.29
CA GLU A 33 2.27 -6.73 -13.35
C GLU A 33 3.76 -7.09 -13.24
N GLN A 34 4.08 -8.38 -13.11
CA GLN A 34 5.47 -8.86 -13.05
C GLN A 34 6.25 -8.53 -14.32
N ASP A 35 5.65 -8.75 -15.49
CA ASP A 35 6.27 -8.47 -16.79
C ASP A 35 6.44 -6.95 -17.01
N ALA A 36 5.59 -6.12 -16.39
CA ALA A 36 5.65 -4.66 -16.49
C ALA A 36 6.66 -4.02 -15.52
N VAL A 37 7.23 -4.76 -14.57
CA VAL A 37 8.10 -4.19 -13.52
C VAL A 37 9.26 -3.39 -14.10
N ASP A 38 9.98 -3.94 -15.08
CA ASP A 38 11.13 -3.27 -15.70
C ASP A 38 10.71 -1.97 -16.39
N HIS A 39 9.54 -1.98 -17.04
CA HIS A 39 8.99 -0.79 -17.68
C HIS A 39 8.60 0.28 -16.65
N ILE A 40 7.93 -0.11 -15.55
CA ILE A 40 7.55 0.79 -14.46
C ILE A 40 8.79 1.45 -13.85
N PHE A 41 9.87 0.69 -13.63
CA PHE A 41 11.12 1.25 -13.12
C PHE A 41 11.79 2.19 -14.12
N SER A 42 11.79 1.84 -15.41
CA SER A 42 12.30 2.75 -16.45
C SER A 42 11.55 4.08 -16.50
N GLU A 43 10.22 4.06 -16.39
CA GLU A 43 9.41 5.29 -16.33
C GLU A 43 9.67 6.10 -15.05
N ALA A 44 9.88 5.42 -13.92
CA ALA A 44 10.22 6.07 -12.65
C ALA A 44 11.60 6.75 -12.73
N ASP A 45 12.58 6.14 -13.37
CA ASP A 45 13.93 6.70 -13.57
C ASP A 45 13.90 7.98 -14.43
N GLU A 46 12.98 8.08 -15.38
CA GLU A 46 12.78 9.28 -16.20
C GLU A 46 11.99 10.38 -15.46
N THR A 47 11.30 10.04 -14.36
CA THR A 47 10.48 10.98 -13.61
C THR A 47 11.33 11.81 -12.64
N THR A 48 11.52 13.08 -12.98
CA THR A 48 12.32 14.02 -12.17
C THR A 48 11.54 14.71 -11.04
N GLY A 49 10.22 14.60 -11.03
CA GLY A 49 9.33 15.16 -10.02
C GLY A 49 7.90 15.42 -10.55
N PHE A 50 6.99 15.79 -9.65
CA PHE A 50 5.59 16.12 -9.89
C PHE A 50 5.32 17.64 -9.97
N GLY A 51 6.37 18.46 -9.89
CA GLY A 51 6.25 19.91 -10.01
C GLY A 51 5.37 20.50 -8.90
N ASN A 52 4.28 21.17 -9.28
CA ASN A 52 3.35 21.82 -8.35
C ASN A 52 2.08 21.00 -8.04
N LEU A 53 2.03 19.73 -8.42
CA LEU A 53 0.91 18.85 -8.09
C LEU A 53 0.86 18.61 -6.57
N PRO A 54 -0.28 18.82 -5.89
CA PRO A 54 -0.38 18.53 -4.46
C PRO A 54 -0.07 17.06 -4.16
N LEU A 55 0.79 16.81 -3.18
CA LEU A 55 1.22 15.47 -2.77
C LEU A 55 1.12 15.33 -1.24
N ILE A 56 0.38 14.33 -0.76
CA ILE A 56 0.37 13.99 0.67
C ILE A 56 0.87 12.57 0.83
N VAL A 57 1.98 12.40 1.56
CA VAL A 57 2.59 11.10 1.85
C VAL A 57 2.11 10.64 3.23
N LEU A 58 1.24 9.62 3.27
CA LEU A 58 0.84 8.98 4.53
C LEU A 58 1.82 7.86 4.89
N SER A 59 2.60 8.08 5.93
CA SER A 59 3.59 7.11 6.42
C SER A 59 3.05 6.33 7.61
N ALA A 60 3.29 5.01 7.64
CA ALA A 60 2.94 4.20 8.80
C ALA A 60 3.92 4.48 9.95
N GLY A 61 3.43 4.68 11.17
CA GLY A 61 4.27 4.89 12.35
C GLY A 61 4.50 3.64 13.19
N ARG A 62 3.72 2.57 12.95
CA ARG A 62 3.92 1.27 13.58
C ARG A 62 4.76 0.36 12.69
N LEU A 63 5.65 -0.41 13.33
CA LEU A 63 6.37 -1.51 12.68
C LEU A 63 5.40 -2.62 12.26
N PRO A 64 5.73 -3.37 11.18
CA PRO A 64 5.06 -4.65 10.93
C PRO A 64 5.25 -5.56 12.15
N GLY A 65 4.17 -6.23 12.56
CA GLY A 65 4.26 -7.27 13.59
C GLY A 65 5.02 -8.49 13.07
N GLY A 66 5.56 -9.30 13.98
CA GLY A 66 6.18 -10.59 13.63
C GLY A 66 7.55 -10.48 12.96
N LEU A 67 8.38 -9.52 13.37
CA LEU A 67 9.78 -9.47 12.95
C LEU A 67 10.47 -10.81 13.30
N PRO A 68 11.27 -11.40 12.38
CA PRO A 68 12.07 -12.59 12.66
C PRO A 68 12.96 -12.38 13.90
N ALA A 69 13.14 -13.44 14.70
CA ALA A 69 13.91 -13.37 15.95
C ALA A 69 15.38 -13.00 15.72
N GLU A 70 15.86 -13.20 14.50
CA GLU A 70 17.22 -12.92 14.03
C GLU A 70 17.47 -11.43 13.76
N ILE A 71 16.44 -10.58 13.75
CA ILE A 71 16.59 -9.13 13.58
C ILE A 71 17.18 -8.53 14.86
N THR A 72 18.43 -8.06 14.77
CA THR A 72 19.07 -7.33 15.88
C THR A 72 18.48 -5.93 16.04
N ALA A 73 18.63 -5.36 17.24
CA ALA A 73 18.19 -3.98 17.50
C ALA A 73 18.87 -2.95 16.58
N GLU A 74 20.12 -3.21 16.19
CA GLU A 74 20.86 -2.36 15.24
C GLU A 74 20.25 -2.42 13.84
N VAL A 75 19.97 -3.63 13.33
CA VAL A 75 19.30 -3.81 12.04
C VAL A 75 17.93 -3.17 12.04
N LEU A 76 17.16 -3.34 13.11
CA LEU A 76 15.84 -2.70 13.25
C LEU A 76 15.94 -1.17 13.24
N SER A 77 16.91 -0.62 13.96
CA SER A 77 17.13 0.83 14.02
C SER A 77 17.53 1.40 12.66
N ARG A 78 18.39 0.69 11.91
CA ARG A 78 18.77 1.06 10.55
C ARG A 78 17.57 0.96 9.60
N PHE A 79 16.78 -0.10 9.69
CA PHE A 79 15.58 -0.28 8.89
C PHE A 79 14.58 0.86 9.10
N LEU A 80 14.29 1.21 10.36
CA LEU A 80 13.40 2.32 10.71
C LEU A 80 13.89 3.66 10.16
N ARG A 81 15.19 3.92 10.27
CA ARG A 81 15.81 5.13 9.71
C ARG A 81 15.66 5.19 8.20
N VAL A 82 16.09 4.15 7.49
CA VAL A 82 16.01 4.11 6.01
C VAL A 82 14.57 4.20 5.56
N ARG A 83 13.63 3.56 6.26
CA ARG A 83 12.21 3.67 5.96
C ARG A 83 11.73 5.11 6.06
N GLU A 84 12.10 5.85 7.11
CA GLU A 84 11.72 7.26 7.27
C GLU A 84 12.36 8.14 6.19
N GLU A 85 13.65 7.93 5.90
CA GLU A 85 14.37 8.64 4.84
C GLU A 85 13.68 8.45 3.49
N LEU A 86 13.33 7.21 3.11
CA LEU A 86 12.62 6.93 1.86
C LEU A 86 11.23 7.57 1.79
N GLN A 87 10.50 7.65 2.91
CA GLN A 87 9.22 8.37 2.92
C GLN A 87 9.42 9.89 2.79
N THR A 88 10.48 10.42 3.39
CA THR A 88 10.85 11.83 3.28
C THR A 88 11.25 12.19 1.85
N ASP A 89 11.98 11.30 1.15
CA ASP A 89 12.40 11.51 -0.23
C ASP A 89 11.20 11.71 -1.18
N LEU A 90 10.07 11.05 -0.92
CA LEU A 90 8.84 11.24 -1.71
C LEU A 90 8.31 12.68 -1.61
N VAL A 91 8.51 13.35 -0.47
CA VAL A 91 8.09 14.75 -0.28
C VAL A 91 8.86 15.67 -1.23
N ALA A 92 10.11 15.33 -1.59
CA ALA A 92 10.90 16.13 -2.51
C ALA A 92 10.37 16.12 -3.96
N LEU A 93 9.45 15.20 -4.31
CA LEU A 93 8.91 15.10 -5.66
C LEU A 93 7.98 16.27 -6.02
N SER A 94 7.41 16.98 -5.05
CA SER A 94 6.53 18.13 -5.33
C SER A 94 6.90 19.32 -4.45
N ILE A 95 6.73 20.53 -4.98
CA ILE A 95 6.85 21.76 -4.19
C ILE A 95 5.63 22.03 -3.30
N LYS A 96 4.53 21.28 -3.50
CA LYS A 96 3.29 21.33 -2.71
C LYS A 96 3.06 19.99 -2.00
N SER A 97 4.07 19.54 -1.28
CA SER A 97 4.05 18.25 -0.61
C SER A 97 4.02 18.38 0.91
N GLU A 98 3.48 17.34 1.56
CA GLU A 98 3.61 17.14 3.01
C GLU A 98 3.65 15.64 3.33
N GLN A 99 4.31 15.29 4.43
CA GLN A 99 4.29 13.95 5.00
C GLN A 99 3.51 13.95 6.31
N ARG A 100 2.65 12.94 6.49
CA ARG A 100 1.90 12.74 7.73
C ARG A 100 2.11 11.33 8.23
N THR A 101 2.67 11.20 9.43
CA THR A 101 2.91 9.90 10.05
C THR A 101 1.72 9.46 10.89
N CYS A 102 1.13 8.33 10.52
CA CYS A 102 0.06 7.67 11.27
C CYS A 102 0.67 6.78 12.36
N ALA A 103 0.98 7.37 13.52
CA ALA A 103 1.69 6.74 14.64
C ALA A 103 1.13 5.36 15.07
N ASP A 104 -0.18 5.19 14.97
CA ASP A 104 -0.92 3.99 15.38
C ASP A 104 -1.26 3.03 14.23
N ALA A 105 -0.84 3.33 13.00
CA ALA A 105 -1.07 2.49 11.83
C ALA A 105 0.19 1.72 11.40
N GLY A 106 -0.02 0.45 11.03
CA GLY A 106 0.98 -0.37 10.32
C GLY A 106 0.84 -0.20 8.81
N HIS A 107 1.30 -1.22 8.05
CA HIS A 107 1.31 -1.18 6.58
C HIS A 107 -0.06 -0.83 5.94
N TYR A 108 -1.15 -1.34 6.49
CA TYR A 108 -2.51 -1.08 6.00
C TYR A 108 -3.14 0.16 6.67
N ILE A 109 -2.61 1.36 6.37
CA ILE A 109 -3.09 2.63 6.95
C ILE A 109 -4.58 2.85 6.66
N HIS A 110 -5.05 2.52 5.45
CA HIS A 110 -6.47 2.67 5.08
C HIS A 110 -7.42 1.82 5.92
N TYR A 111 -6.95 0.71 6.49
CA TYR A 111 -7.74 -0.12 7.39
C TYR A 111 -7.70 0.41 8.82
N ALA A 112 -6.51 0.78 9.32
CA ALA A 112 -6.32 1.23 10.70
C ALA A 112 -6.77 2.67 10.94
N ARG A 113 -6.53 3.57 9.97
CA ARG A 113 -6.77 5.01 10.01
C ARG A 113 -7.46 5.49 8.72
N PRO A 114 -8.67 4.99 8.42
CA PRO A 114 -9.43 5.43 7.25
C PRO A 114 -9.71 6.95 7.28
N ASP A 115 -9.87 7.52 8.48
CA ASP A 115 -10.03 8.96 8.70
C ASP A 115 -8.85 9.77 8.15
N ALA A 116 -7.62 9.33 8.41
CA ALA A 116 -6.41 9.99 7.93
C ALA A 116 -6.31 9.93 6.38
N VAL A 117 -6.70 8.81 5.79
CA VAL A 117 -6.75 8.64 4.33
C VAL A 117 -7.80 9.54 3.70
N ILE A 118 -9.02 9.56 4.24
CA ILE A 118 -10.10 10.41 3.75
C ILE A 118 -9.69 11.88 3.83
N GLN A 119 -9.12 12.31 4.96
CA GLN A 119 -8.69 13.70 5.13
C GLN A 119 -7.59 14.07 4.13
N ALA A 120 -6.57 13.21 3.94
CA ALA A 120 -5.54 13.45 2.94
C ALA A 120 -6.10 13.60 1.52
N ILE A 121 -7.07 12.76 1.13
CA ILE A 121 -7.74 12.88 -0.17
C ILE A 121 -8.48 14.22 -0.29
N LEU A 122 -9.24 14.61 0.74
CA LEU A 122 -9.97 15.88 0.74
C LEU A 122 -9.03 17.08 0.64
N ASP A 123 -7.90 17.05 1.33
CA ASP A 123 -6.90 18.12 1.32
C ASP A 123 -6.21 18.25 -0.05
N VAL A 124 -5.85 17.12 -0.69
CA VAL A 124 -5.34 17.11 -2.07
C VAL A 124 -6.37 17.74 -3.02
N LEU A 125 -7.64 17.33 -2.94
CA LEU A 125 -8.70 17.86 -3.79
C LEU A 125 -8.92 19.37 -3.58
N ALA A 126 -8.82 19.86 -2.35
CA ALA A 126 -8.90 21.27 -2.04
C ALA A 126 -7.73 22.04 -2.70
N ALA A 127 -6.50 21.57 -2.49
CA ALA A 127 -5.29 22.18 -3.05
C ALA A 127 -5.28 22.19 -4.60
N THR A 128 -5.81 21.15 -5.23
CA THR A 128 -5.97 21.11 -6.69
C THR A 128 -6.98 22.15 -7.18
N ARG A 129 -8.13 22.31 -6.50
CA ARG A 129 -9.16 23.29 -6.87
C ARG A 129 -8.69 24.73 -6.72
N GLU A 130 -7.85 25.01 -5.73
CA GLU A 130 -7.23 26.33 -5.55
C GLU A 130 -6.20 26.64 -6.62
N SER A 131 -5.46 25.63 -7.10
CA SER A 131 -4.42 25.79 -8.12
C SER A 131 -4.97 25.94 -9.55
N GLY A 132 -6.24 25.59 -9.78
CA GLY A 132 -6.91 25.70 -11.08
C GLY A 132 -7.78 26.95 -11.26
N ARG A 133 -7.79 27.87 -10.29
CA ARG A 133 -8.37 29.22 -10.39
C ARG A 133 -7.28 30.23 -10.70
#